data_AF-A0A261B1N7-F1
#
_entry.id   AF-A0A261B1N7-F1
#
_cell.length_a   1.000
_cell.length_b   1.000
_cell.length_c   1.000
_cell.angle_alpha   90.00
_cell.angle_beta   90.00
_cell.angle_gamma   90.00
#
_symmetry.space_group_name_H-M   'P 1'
#
loop_
_entity.id
_entity.type
_entity.pdbx_description
1 polymer ?
#
loop_
_entity_poly.entity_id
_entity_poly.type
_entity_poly.pdbx_seq_one_letter_code
_entity_poly.pdbx_strand_id
1 'polypeptide(L)'
;MFFLWLLFFFSFALAEFHSKMIITWGQPANYNSYDNINTDNFWTDCLKQCLEEVDCVRTNTEFCPIGDDAPLFGEDNVIEPYYSINVTISQDGISFWQFNIKCGDDSWLAIRGNQSVCISLRPFPSPYCMNYEAARNMCSVNNGIGLTNSYSDIEELDIRIRWNNSLQEVAINDPNALFSKTKDLWADGICSSGGKNCNVTDDTLQSDFNVINDYAINNRCVFIAPSAPGKRSAECSGTSAYRDTSCLRGAVCRTFPIQ
;
A
#
# COMPACT_ATOMS: atom_id res chain seq x y z
N MET A 1 1.89 -0.94 63.72
CA MET A 1 1.36 -2.02 62.86
C MET A 1 0.80 -1.36 61.61
N PHE A 2 1.50 -1.37 60.46
CA PHE A 2 1.49 -2.42 59.41
C PHE A 2 0.05 -2.66 58.92
N PHE A 3 -0.39 -2.44 57.67
CA PHE A 3 0.18 -2.54 56.30
C PHE A 3 -0.45 -1.43 55.41
N LEU A 4 0.22 -0.71 54.50
CA LEU A 4 0.83 -1.05 53.19
C LEU A 4 -0.16 -1.49 52.07
N TRP A 5 -0.26 -0.63 51.05
CA TRP A 5 -0.39 -0.87 49.58
C TRP A 5 -1.76 -1.14 48.95
N LEU A 6 -2.21 -0.19 48.11
CA LEU A 6 -2.21 -0.38 46.65
C LEU A 6 -2.45 0.95 45.93
N LEU A 7 -1.35 1.54 45.48
CA LEU A 7 -1.31 2.42 44.30
C LEU A 7 -1.73 1.57 43.10
N PHE A 8 -2.84 1.91 42.44
CA PHE A 8 -2.98 1.63 41.01
C PHE A 8 -2.99 2.95 40.28
N PHE A 9 -1.81 3.24 39.74
CA PHE A 9 -1.56 4.17 38.65
C PHE A 9 -2.64 4.03 37.58
N PHE A 10 -3.57 4.98 37.51
CA PHE A 10 -4.13 5.38 36.22
C PHE A 10 -3.17 6.40 35.62
N SER A 11 -2.01 5.90 35.19
CA SER A 11 -1.24 6.55 34.13
C SER A 11 -2.09 6.42 32.87
N PHE A 12 -2.96 7.40 32.64
CA PHE A 12 -3.33 7.72 31.28
C PHE A 12 -2.03 8.17 30.60
N ALA A 13 -1.36 7.21 29.96
CA ALA A 13 -0.46 7.52 28.88
C ALA A 13 -1.31 8.21 27.82
N LEU A 14 -1.44 9.53 27.95
CA LEU A 14 -1.66 10.39 26.80
C LEU A 14 -0.51 10.03 25.86
N ALA A 15 -0.80 9.23 24.85
CA ALA A 15 0.05 9.13 23.69
C ALA A 15 0.15 10.56 23.16
N GLU A 16 1.25 11.23 23.48
CA GLU A 16 1.61 12.48 22.82
C GLU A 16 1.84 12.12 21.35
N PHE A 17 0.81 12.31 20.52
CA PHE A 17 1.00 12.37 19.08
C PHE A 17 1.81 13.64 18.83
N HIS A 18 3.13 13.49 18.72
CA HIS A 18 3.98 14.56 18.19
C HIS A 18 3.66 14.67 16.70
N SER A 19 2.75 15.58 16.36
CA SER A 19 2.49 15.98 14.97
C SER A 19 3.79 16.49 14.36
N LYS A 20 4.24 15.88 13.26
CA LYS A 20 5.46 16.27 12.53
C LYS A 20 5.10 16.98 11.22
N MET A 21 5.82 18.07 10.95
CA MET A 21 5.62 18.97 9.80
C MET A 21 6.56 18.64 8.67
N ILE A 22 6.04 18.65 7.44
CA ILE A 22 6.86 18.68 6.24
C ILE A 22 6.43 19.90 5.43
N ILE A 23 7.30 20.90 5.32
CA ILE A 23 7.14 22.00 4.36
C ILE A 23 7.85 21.59 3.08
N THR A 24 7.15 21.63 1.96
CA THR A 24 7.76 21.51 0.63
C THR A 24 7.46 22.78 -0.17
N TRP A 25 8.34 23.12 -1.12
CA TRP A 25 8.17 24.25 -2.03
C TRP A 25 8.42 23.76 -3.46
N GLY A 26 7.55 24.13 -4.41
CA GLY A 26 7.60 23.70 -5.81
C GLY A 26 6.24 23.30 -6.38
N GLN A 27 6.16 23.16 -7.70
CA GLN A 27 4.93 22.71 -8.38
C GLN A 27 4.82 21.18 -8.27
N PRO A 28 3.78 20.63 -7.61
CA PRO A 28 3.66 19.20 -7.46
C PRO A 28 3.24 18.56 -8.80
N ALA A 29 3.99 17.56 -9.25
CA ALA A 29 3.90 16.99 -10.59
C ALA A 29 2.54 16.31 -10.93
N ASN A 30 1.72 16.03 -9.91
CA ASN A 30 0.52 15.17 -10.03
C ASN A 30 -0.79 15.82 -9.54
N TYR A 31 -0.85 17.15 -9.41
CA TYR A 31 -2.05 17.85 -8.95
C TYR A 31 -2.55 18.85 -10.00
N ASN A 32 -3.85 18.81 -10.27
CA ASN A 32 -4.53 19.65 -11.26
C ASN A 32 -5.00 21.00 -10.70
N SER A 33 -4.93 21.18 -9.38
CA SER A 33 -5.22 22.44 -8.68
C SER A 33 -4.23 22.65 -7.55
N TYR A 34 -3.60 23.81 -7.55
CA TYR A 34 -2.79 24.32 -6.46
C TYR A 34 -3.01 25.84 -6.41
N ASP A 35 -3.09 26.40 -5.21
CA ASP A 35 -3.21 27.84 -5.07
C ASP A 35 -1.81 28.46 -5.15
N ASN A 36 -1.63 29.37 -6.12
CA ASN A 36 -0.43 30.19 -6.20
C ASN A 36 -0.51 31.25 -5.14
N ILE A 37 0.41 31.17 -4.18
CA ILE A 37 0.52 32.12 -3.10
C ILE A 37 1.70 33.05 -3.40
N ASN A 38 1.42 34.34 -3.56
CA ASN A 38 2.41 35.36 -3.90
C ASN A 38 3.34 35.68 -2.69
N THR A 39 4.62 35.87 -2.97
CA THR A 39 5.77 35.75 -2.06
C THR A 39 6.04 36.94 -1.13
N ASP A 40 5.22 37.99 -1.17
CA ASP A 40 5.71 39.29 -0.68
C ASP A 40 5.59 39.57 0.83
N ASN A 41 4.98 38.70 1.66
CA ASN A 41 4.94 38.90 3.13
C ASN A 41 4.65 37.61 3.96
N PHE A 42 5.13 36.45 3.51
CA PHE A 42 4.44 35.19 3.82
C PHE A 42 4.75 34.52 5.16
N TRP A 43 5.86 34.78 5.86
CA TRP A 43 6.21 33.88 6.97
C TRP A 43 5.26 34.01 8.18
N THR A 44 4.89 35.23 8.57
CA THR A 44 4.04 35.44 9.75
C THR A 44 2.59 35.00 9.50
N ASP A 45 2.08 35.19 8.28
CA ASP A 45 0.70 34.85 7.94
C ASP A 45 0.54 33.37 7.54
N CYS A 46 1.56 32.75 6.92
CA CYS A 46 1.63 31.29 6.73
C CYS A 46 1.70 30.55 8.06
N LEU A 47 2.54 31.03 9.00
CA LEU A 47 2.60 30.49 10.36
C LEU A 47 1.28 30.64 11.11
N LYS A 48 0.54 31.75 10.92
CA LYS A 48 -0.79 31.95 11.51
C LYS A 48 -1.81 30.99 10.92
N GLN A 49 -1.88 30.87 9.60
CA GLN A 49 -2.78 29.95 8.93
C GLN A 49 -2.51 28.51 9.38
N CYS A 50 -1.23 28.16 9.53
CA CYS A 50 -0.82 26.87 10.05
C CYS A 50 -1.06 26.64 11.55
N LEU A 51 -1.28 27.69 12.33
CA LEU A 51 -1.67 27.61 13.74
C LEU A 51 -3.19 27.51 13.91
N GLU A 52 -3.97 27.97 12.94
CA GLU A 52 -5.44 27.98 12.97
C GLU A 52 -6.05 26.74 12.29
N GLU A 53 -5.34 26.11 11.36
CA GLU A 53 -5.77 24.90 10.65
C GLU A 53 -5.16 23.63 11.29
N VAL A 54 -6.02 22.67 11.66
CA VAL A 54 -5.64 21.43 12.38
C VAL A 54 -4.72 20.51 11.55
N ASP A 55 -4.69 20.72 10.23
CA ASP A 55 -3.93 19.93 9.27
C ASP A 55 -2.56 20.54 8.92
N CYS A 56 -2.21 21.69 9.50
CA CYS A 56 -0.88 22.25 9.32
C CYS A 56 0.01 22.01 10.56
N VAL A 57 1.32 22.05 10.34
CA VAL A 57 2.30 21.72 11.37
C VAL A 57 3.41 22.77 11.38
N ARG A 58 4.14 22.93 12.51
CA ARG A 58 5.17 23.97 12.78
C ARG A 58 6.44 23.36 13.40
N THR A 59 7.66 23.82 13.03
CA THR A 59 8.91 23.47 13.73
C THR A 59 9.61 24.69 14.34
N ASN A 60 10.37 24.45 15.42
CA ASN A 60 10.92 25.46 16.33
C ASN A 60 12.43 25.59 16.10
N THR A 61 12.84 26.46 15.18
CA THR A 61 14.25 26.91 15.05
C THR A 61 14.26 28.43 15.07
N GLU A 62 15.14 29.03 15.88
CA GLU A 62 15.18 30.49 16.08
C GLU A 62 15.62 31.26 14.82
N PHE A 63 16.15 30.61 13.78
CA PHE A 63 16.49 31.25 12.49
C PHE A 63 16.34 30.30 11.30
N CYS A 64 15.85 30.81 10.17
CA CYS A 64 15.76 30.10 8.88
C CYS A 64 16.94 30.47 7.96
N PRO A 65 17.46 29.54 7.15
CA PRO A 65 18.42 29.88 6.09
C PRO A 65 17.75 30.78 5.05
N ILE A 66 18.48 31.79 4.58
CA ILE A 66 18.03 32.73 3.54
C ILE A 66 18.52 32.19 2.18
N GLY A 67 17.60 31.77 1.31
CA GLY A 67 17.86 31.31 -0.05
C GLY A 67 16.60 30.78 -0.74
N ASP A 68 16.56 30.78 -2.08
CA ASP A 68 15.46 30.24 -2.90
C ASP A 68 15.45 28.69 -2.93
N ASP A 69 16.42 28.05 -2.28
CA ASP A 69 16.55 26.61 -2.21
C ASP A 69 15.75 26.05 -1.02
N ALA A 70 14.84 25.12 -1.31
CA ALA A 70 14.09 24.40 -0.28
C ALA A 70 15.06 23.71 0.72
N PRO A 71 14.78 23.71 2.03
CA PRO A 71 15.74 23.30 3.03
C PRO A 71 15.80 21.77 3.11
N LEU A 72 16.59 21.16 2.23
CA LEU A 72 17.23 19.87 2.51
C LEU A 72 18.58 20.04 3.23
N PHE A 73 18.91 21.26 3.66
CA PHE A 73 20.22 21.61 4.21
C PHE A 73 21.41 21.20 3.29
N GLY A 74 21.19 21.18 1.97
CA GLY A 74 22.21 20.83 0.97
C GLY A 74 22.25 19.35 0.55
N GLU A 75 21.28 18.53 0.96
CA GLU A 75 21.20 17.12 0.57
C GLU A 75 20.24 16.90 -0.61
N ASP A 76 20.59 16.04 -1.57
CA ASP A 76 19.70 15.70 -2.71
C ASP A 76 18.68 14.60 -2.35
N ASN A 77 18.87 13.94 -1.21
CA ASN A 77 18.04 12.82 -0.75
C ASN A 77 17.88 12.85 0.78
N VAL A 78 16.66 12.69 1.26
CA VAL A 78 16.38 12.47 2.70
C VAL A 78 15.87 11.05 2.89
N ILE A 79 16.53 10.28 3.74
CA ILE A 79 16.13 8.92 4.09
C ILE A 79 15.76 8.89 5.57
N GLU A 80 14.46 8.91 5.84
CA GLU A 80 13.92 8.74 7.19
C GLU A 80 13.52 7.28 7.43
N PRO A 81 13.29 6.84 8.67
CA PRO A 81 12.86 5.47 8.96
C PRO A 81 11.57 5.05 8.24
N TYR A 82 10.72 6.01 7.87
CA TYR A 82 9.34 5.78 7.42
C TYR A 82 9.03 6.31 6.01
N TYR A 83 9.90 7.15 5.47
CA TYR A 83 9.77 7.69 4.12
C TYR A 83 11.14 8.04 3.54
N SER A 84 11.20 8.22 2.23
CA SER A 84 12.28 8.93 1.58
C SER A 84 11.75 10.01 0.65
N ILE A 85 12.52 11.09 0.55
CA ILE A 85 12.29 12.17 -0.39
C ILE A 85 13.44 12.15 -1.38
N ASN A 86 13.11 12.00 -2.66
CA ASN A 86 14.08 12.12 -3.75
C ASN A 86 13.76 13.39 -4.53
N VAL A 87 14.77 14.25 -4.71
CA VAL A 87 14.65 15.48 -5.50
C VAL A 87 15.46 15.32 -6.77
N THR A 88 14.82 15.48 -7.91
CA THR A 88 15.50 15.51 -9.21
C THR A 88 15.35 16.89 -9.83
N ILE A 89 16.47 17.49 -10.21
CA ILE A 89 16.50 18.81 -10.82
C ILE A 89 16.58 18.64 -12.34
N SER A 90 15.63 19.25 -13.06
CA SER A 90 15.62 19.28 -14.52
C SER A 90 16.79 20.10 -15.05
N GLN A 91 17.13 19.94 -16.34
CA GLN A 91 18.14 20.79 -16.98
C GLN A 91 17.77 22.28 -16.97
N ASP A 92 16.48 22.59 -16.82
CA ASP A 92 15.93 23.95 -16.74
C ASP A 92 15.84 24.47 -15.28
N GLY A 93 16.38 23.73 -14.31
CA GLY A 93 16.38 24.11 -12.89
C GLY A 93 15.07 23.84 -12.15
N ILE A 94 14.17 23.05 -12.73
CA ILE A 94 12.89 22.69 -12.09
C ILE A 94 13.12 21.49 -11.17
N SER A 95 12.82 21.64 -9.89
CA SER A 95 12.90 20.54 -8.92
C SER A 95 11.63 19.69 -8.93
N PHE A 96 11.79 18.38 -9.16
CA PHE A 96 10.76 17.36 -9.04
C PHE A 96 10.94 16.57 -7.74
N TRP A 97 9.89 16.53 -6.94
CA TRP A 97 9.89 15.91 -5.61
C TRP A 97 9.11 14.61 -5.63
N GLN A 98 9.77 13.50 -5.27
CA GLN A 98 9.13 12.20 -5.12
C GLN A 98 9.12 11.77 -3.66
N PHE A 99 7.92 11.63 -3.10
CA PHE A 99 7.71 11.11 -1.74
C PHE A 99 7.46 9.60 -1.79
N ASN A 100 8.37 8.83 -1.20
CA ASN A 100 8.29 7.38 -1.15
C ASN A 100 8.03 6.95 0.29
N ILE A 101 6.90 6.31 0.54
CA ILE A 101 6.64 5.64 1.80
C ILE A 101 7.54 4.40 1.92
N LYS A 102 8.01 4.09 3.13
CA LYS A 102 8.71 2.83 3.39
C LYS A 102 7.71 1.74 3.74
N CYS A 103 7.86 0.60 3.11
CA CYS A 103 7.02 -0.58 3.32
C CYS A 103 7.72 -1.56 4.26
N GLY A 104 6.94 -2.32 5.04
CA GLY A 104 7.47 -3.35 5.93
C GLY A 104 8.21 -4.45 5.16
N ASP A 105 9.02 -5.24 5.86
CA ASP A 105 9.90 -6.25 5.25
C ASP A 105 9.16 -7.30 4.38
N ASP A 106 7.88 -7.56 4.66
CA ASP A 106 7.00 -8.47 3.93
C ASP A 106 6.21 -7.80 2.79
N SER A 107 6.54 -6.54 2.49
CA SER A 107 5.82 -5.71 1.52
C SER A 107 6.77 -4.86 0.67
N TRP A 108 6.29 -4.35 -0.46
CA TRP A 108 7.05 -3.46 -1.31
C TRP A 108 6.23 -2.27 -1.78
N LEU A 109 6.93 -1.19 -2.12
CA LEU A 109 6.35 0.02 -2.67
C LEU A 109 5.85 -0.22 -4.10
N ALA A 110 4.57 0.06 -4.34
CA ALA A 110 3.97 0.13 -5.66
C ALA A 110 3.42 1.53 -5.90
N ILE A 111 3.60 2.03 -7.13
CA ILE A 111 3.16 3.36 -7.56
C ILE A 111 1.93 3.22 -8.45
N ARG A 112 0.82 3.82 -8.01
CA ARG A 112 -0.50 3.78 -8.65
C ARG A 112 -0.94 5.18 -9.02
N GLY A 113 -0.53 5.64 -10.19
CA GLY A 113 -0.76 7.04 -10.60
C GLY A 113 -0.07 8.01 -9.63
N ASN A 114 -0.87 8.80 -8.91
CA ASN A 114 -0.38 9.77 -7.91
C ASN A 114 -0.31 9.19 -6.48
N GLN A 115 -0.66 7.93 -6.29
CA GLN A 115 -0.65 7.26 -4.99
C GLN A 115 0.51 6.28 -4.89
N SER A 116 1.08 6.21 -3.70
CA SER A 116 2.07 5.21 -3.30
C SER A 116 1.41 4.26 -2.31
N VAL A 117 1.55 2.95 -2.52
CA VAL A 117 0.97 1.92 -1.63
C VAL A 117 1.98 0.83 -1.33
N CYS A 118 1.80 0.15 -0.19
CA CYS A 118 2.57 -1.03 0.15
C CYS A 118 1.77 -2.30 -0.16
N ILE A 119 2.33 -3.17 -1.00
CA ILE A 119 1.71 -4.44 -1.40
C ILE A 119 2.47 -5.59 -0.74
N SER A 120 1.74 -6.59 -0.25
CA SER A 120 2.28 -7.82 0.30
C SER A 120 1.61 -9.02 -0.36
N LEU A 121 2.38 -10.10 -0.57
CA LEU A 121 1.85 -11.38 -1.03
C LEU A 121 1.81 -12.34 0.16
N ARG A 122 0.61 -12.68 0.61
CA ARG A 122 0.43 -13.46 1.83
C ARG A 122 -0.01 -14.88 1.48
N PRO A 123 0.83 -15.91 1.68
CA PRO A 123 0.41 -17.29 1.56
C PRO A 123 -0.55 -17.66 2.68
N PHE A 124 -1.54 -18.49 2.38
CA PHE A 124 -2.40 -19.05 3.42
C PHE A 124 -1.62 -20.01 4.31
N PRO A 125 -1.89 -20.04 5.63
CA PRO A 125 -1.44 -21.14 6.47
C PRO A 125 -2.18 -22.44 6.10
N SER A 126 -1.74 -23.58 6.63
CA SER A 126 -2.42 -24.87 6.47
C SER A 126 -3.94 -24.72 6.65
N PRO A 127 -4.78 -25.19 5.70
CA PRO A 127 -4.49 -26.16 4.65
C PRO A 127 -3.91 -25.60 3.34
N TYR A 128 -3.40 -24.37 3.34
CA TYR A 128 -2.69 -23.69 2.23
C TYR A 128 -3.56 -23.37 0.99
N CYS A 129 -4.79 -23.88 0.92
CA CYS A 129 -5.79 -23.58 -0.09
C CYS A 129 -7.03 -23.05 0.60
N MET A 130 -7.35 -21.77 0.46
CA MET A 130 -8.51 -21.17 1.11
C MET A 130 -9.32 -20.34 0.12
N ASN A 131 -10.54 -19.99 0.53
CA ASN A 131 -11.49 -19.25 -0.29
C ASN A 131 -11.26 -17.74 -0.25
N TYR A 132 -12.05 -17.00 -1.02
CA TYR A 132 -11.90 -15.55 -1.14
C TYR A 132 -12.16 -14.81 0.19
N GLU A 133 -13.08 -15.32 1.01
CA GLU A 133 -13.37 -14.71 2.32
C GLU A 133 -12.17 -14.82 3.26
N ALA A 134 -11.49 -15.98 3.29
CA ALA A 134 -10.25 -16.13 4.02
C ALA A 134 -9.14 -15.19 3.53
N ALA A 135 -9.07 -14.95 2.20
CA ALA A 135 -8.17 -13.97 1.60
C ALA A 135 -8.40 -12.56 2.17
N ARG A 136 -9.66 -12.10 2.16
CA ARG A 136 -10.04 -10.79 2.70
C ARG A 136 -9.68 -10.65 4.17
N ASN A 137 -10.00 -11.67 4.97
CA ASN A 137 -9.70 -11.67 6.41
C ASN A 137 -8.19 -11.60 6.67
N MET A 138 -7.39 -12.39 5.95
CA MET A 138 -5.94 -12.39 6.07
C MET A 138 -5.30 -11.06 5.65
N CYS A 139 -5.85 -10.39 4.64
CA CYS A 139 -5.37 -9.07 4.22
C CYS A 139 -5.85 -7.92 5.10
N SER A 140 -6.73 -8.16 6.07
CA SER A 140 -7.26 -7.13 6.99
C SER A 140 -6.63 -7.19 8.38
N VAL A 141 -5.68 -8.10 8.61
CA VAL A 141 -4.96 -8.28 9.88
C VAL A 141 -3.46 -8.09 9.70
N ASN A 142 -2.69 -8.04 10.78
CA ASN A 142 -1.22 -7.93 10.76
C ASN A 142 -0.73 -6.83 9.82
N ASN A 143 -1.10 -5.57 10.09
CA ASN A 143 -0.74 -4.42 9.26
C ASN A 143 -1.35 -4.42 7.83
N GLY A 144 -2.32 -5.29 7.57
CA GLY A 144 -3.08 -5.32 6.33
C GLY A 144 -4.23 -4.31 6.34
N ILE A 145 -4.44 -3.64 5.20
CA ILE A 145 -5.58 -2.74 4.96
C ILE A 145 -6.74 -3.52 4.35
N GLY A 146 -6.45 -4.40 3.40
CA GLY A 146 -7.46 -5.18 2.70
C GLY A 146 -6.88 -5.91 1.50
N LEU A 147 -7.74 -6.68 0.84
CA LEU A 147 -7.40 -7.33 -0.42
C LEU A 147 -7.10 -6.25 -1.46
N THR A 148 -6.14 -6.49 -2.35
CA THR A 148 -5.83 -5.58 -3.46
C THR A 148 -5.63 -6.35 -4.76
N ASN A 149 -5.45 -5.64 -5.87
CA ASN A 149 -5.23 -6.17 -7.21
C ASN A 149 -4.19 -5.28 -7.93
N SER A 150 -3.78 -5.64 -9.14
CA SER A 150 -2.84 -4.83 -9.92
C SER A 150 -3.51 -3.57 -10.49
N TYR A 151 -2.85 -2.43 -10.35
CA TYR A 151 -3.24 -1.17 -11.00
C TYR A 151 -2.94 -1.16 -12.50
N SER A 152 -1.85 -1.82 -12.90
CA SER A 152 -1.37 -1.89 -14.29
C SER A 152 -0.86 -3.27 -14.65
N ASP A 153 -0.63 -3.52 -15.93
CA ASP A 153 -0.01 -4.77 -16.41
C ASP A 153 1.43 -4.94 -15.88
N ILE A 154 2.13 -3.84 -15.59
CA ILE A 154 3.47 -3.88 -15.01
C ILE A 154 3.39 -4.34 -13.54
N GLU A 155 2.46 -3.79 -12.76
CA GLU A 155 2.25 -4.22 -11.37
C GLU A 155 1.77 -5.68 -11.30
N GLU A 156 0.96 -6.12 -12.27
CA GLU A 156 0.54 -7.52 -12.41
C GLU A 156 1.73 -8.45 -12.64
N LEU A 157 2.64 -8.07 -13.53
CA LEU A 157 3.86 -8.81 -13.79
C LEU A 157 4.75 -8.90 -12.54
N ASP A 158 4.92 -7.79 -11.82
CA ASP A 158 5.69 -7.74 -10.57
C ASP A 158 5.09 -8.66 -9.50
N ILE A 159 3.77 -8.65 -9.33
CA ILE A 159 3.05 -9.57 -8.43
C ILE A 159 3.37 -11.02 -8.81
N ARG A 160 3.29 -11.36 -10.10
CA ARG A 160 3.54 -12.73 -10.58
C ARG A 160 4.98 -13.18 -10.36
N ILE A 161 5.96 -12.32 -10.64
CA ILE A 161 7.39 -12.61 -10.45
C ILE A 161 7.69 -12.81 -8.97
N ARG A 162 7.24 -11.89 -8.11
CA ARG A 162 7.45 -11.97 -6.66
C ARG A 162 6.79 -13.22 -6.09
N TRP A 163 5.55 -13.50 -6.51
CA TRP A 163 4.85 -14.70 -6.05
C TRP A 163 5.62 -15.95 -6.41
N ASN A 164 6.11 -16.06 -7.66
CA ASN A 164 6.92 -17.19 -8.12
C ASN A 164 8.18 -17.40 -7.26
N ASN A 165 8.81 -16.32 -6.77
CA ASN A 165 9.97 -16.41 -5.90
C ASN A 165 9.59 -16.86 -4.47
N SER A 166 8.50 -16.32 -3.91
CA SER A 166 7.97 -16.72 -2.60
C SER A 166 7.51 -18.19 -2.56
N LEU A 167 7.31 -18.84 -3.72
CA LEU A 167 6.95 -20.26 -3.79
C LEU A 167 7.96 -21.19 -3.13
N GLN A 168 9.23 -20.80 -3.05
CA GLN A 168 10.25 -21.62 -2.37
C GLN A 168 9.92 -21.73 -0.87
N GLU A 169 9.51 -20.63 -0.25
CA GLU A 169 9.12 -20.59 1.17
C GLU A 169 7.81 -21.33 1.43
N VAL A 170 6.83 -21.20 0.53
CA VAL A 170 5.57 -21.96 0.61
C VAL A 170 5.81 -23.46 0.44
N ALA A 171 6.72 -23.86 -0.44
CA ALA A 171 7.04 -25.26 -0.68
C ALA A 171 7.75 -25.97 0.47
N ILE A 172 8.50 -25.23 1.30
CA ILE A 172 9.07 -25.78 2.53
C ILE A 172 7.95 -26.17 3.51
N ASN A 173 6.89 -25.36 3.58
CA ASN A 173 5.81 -25.54 4.56
C ASN A 173 4.67 -26.45 4.07
N ASP A 174 4.44 -26.52 2.75
CA ASP A 174 3.52 -27.47 2.10
C ASP A 174 4.30 -28.44 1.20
N PRO A 175 4.56 -29.68 1.63
CA PRO A 175 5.26 -30.67 0.82
C PRO A 175 4.54 -31.02 -0.50
N ASN A 176 3.25 -30.68 -0.62
CA ASN A 176 2.48 -30.87 -1.85
C ASN A 176 2.52 -29.67 -2.81
N ALA A 177 3.21 -28.57 -2.45
CA ALA A 177 3.27 -27.37 -3.30
C ALA A 177 4.14 -27.55 -4.55
N LEU A 178 5.04 -28.53 -4.58
CA LEU A 178 5.92 -28.79 -5.73
C LEU A 178 5.24 -29.65 -6.83
N PHE A 179 4.16 -30.37 -6.51
CA PHE A 179 3.62 -31.44 -7.35
C PHE A 179 2.36 -31.04 -8.16
N SER A 180 2.40 -29.93 -8.92
CA SER A 180 1.41 -29.58 -9.97
C SER A 180 0.06 -28.96 -9.57
N LYS A 181 -0.04 -28.25 -8.44
CA LYS A 181 -1.20 -27.37 -8.20
C LYS A 181 -0.87 -25.99 -8.76
N THR A 182 -1.73 -25.40 -9.59
CA THR A 182 -1.58 -23.95 -9.88
C THR A 182 -1.59 -23.20 -8.56
N LYS A 183 -0.81 -22.12 -8.52
CA LYS A 183 -0.49 -21.40 -7.28
C LYS A 183 -1.07 -20.01 -7.43
N ASP A 184 -2.38 -19.97 -7.53
CA ASP A 184 -3.10 -18.75 -7.88
C ASP A 184 -3.26 -17.89 -6.63
N LEU A 185 -3.32 -16.58 -6.80
CA LEU A 185 -3.50 -15.62 -5.72
C LEU A 185 -4.86 -14.97 -5.84
N TRP A 186 -5.64 -14.99 -4.76
CA TRP A 186 -6.82 -14.14 -4.68
C TRP A 186 -6.40 -12.66 -4.76
N ALA A 187 -7.17 -11.89 -5.52
CA ALA A 187 -6.95 -10.47 -5.71
C ALA A 187 -8.30 -9.75 -5.66
N ASP A 188 -8.27 -8.46 -5.34
CA ASP A 188 -9.49 -7.68 -5.20
C ASP A 188 -10.30 -7.61 -6.50
N GLY A 189 -11.61 -7.74 -6.37
CA GLY A 189 -12.52 -7.80 -7.50
C GLY A 189 -13.63 -8.83 -7.31
N ILE A 190 -14.87 -8.34 -7.39
CA ILE A 190 -16.08 -9.16 -7.56
C ILE A 190 -16.70 -8.80 -8.90
N CYS A 191 -16.95 -9.80 -9.74
CA CYS A 191 -17.42 -9.58 -11.11
C CYS A 191 -18.88 -9.98 -11.31
N SER A 192 -19.53 -9.30 -12.26
CA SER A 192 -20.80 -9.72 -12.83
C SER A 192 -20.64 -10.97 -13.71
N SER A 193 -21.78 -11.55 -14.12
CA SER A 193 -21.82 -12.76 -14.95
C SER A 193 -20.93 -12.68 -16.20
N GLY A 194 -20.21 -13.77 -16.48
CA GLY A 194 -19.25 -13.85 -17.59
C GLY A 194 -17.92 -13.14 -17.30
N GLY A 195 -17.62 -12.81 -16.03
CA GLY A 195 -16.36 -12.19 -15.66
C GLY A 195 -16.27 -10.72 -16.05
N LYS A 196 -17.39 -10.00 -16.04
CA LYS A 196 -17.48 -8.60 -16.51
C LYS A 196 -17.74 -7.61 -15.39
N ASN A 197 -17.45 -6.34 -15.63
CA ASN A 197 -17.78 -5.22 -14.73
C ASN A 197 -17.33 -5.52 -13.28
N CYS A 198 -16.06 -5.89 -13.13
CA CYS A 198 -15.49 -6.24 -11.85
C CYS A 198 -15.30 -5.00 -10.98
N ASN A 199 -15.85 -5.03 -9.78
CA ASN A 199 -15.73 -3.94 -8.82
C ASN A 199 -14.73 -4.31 -7.71
N VAL A 200 -13.87 -3.36 -7.36
CA VAL A 200 -12.86 -3.49 -6.29
C VAL A 200 -13.28 -2.72 -5.06
N THR A 201 -12.72 -3.10 -3.92
CA THR A 201 -12.86 -2.42 -2.62
C THR A 201 -11.66 -1.54 -2.28
N ASP A 202 -10.50 -1.80 -2.89
CA ASP A 202 -9.32 -0.95 -2.82
C ASP A 202 -9.55 0.37 -3.57
N ASP A 203 -9.62 1.47 -2.82
CA ASP A 203 -9.86 2.82 -3.29
C ASP A 203 -8.72 3.41 -4.15
N THR A 204 -7.60 2.71 -4.26
CA THR A 204 -6.46 3.10 -5.13
C THR A 204 -6.49 2.41 -6.50
N LEU A 205 -7.55 1.65 -6.78
CA LEU A 205 -7.72 0.89 -8.02
C LEU A 205 -8.96 1.33 -8.80
N GLN A 206 -8.90 1.13 -10.12
CA GLN A 206 -10.04 1.36 -10.98
C GLN A 206 -10.95 0.11 -11.05
N SER A 207 -12.23 0.32 -10.80
CA SER A 207 -13.30 -0.67 -11.04
C SER A 207 -13.64 -0.79 -12.54
N ASP A 208 -14.65 -1.59 -12.85
CA ASP A 208 -15.23 -1.76 -14.20
C ASP A 208 -14.29 -2.43 -15.23
N PHE A 209 -13.36 -3.25 -14.76
CA PHE A 209 -12.56 -4.10 -15.64
C PHE A 209 -13.22 -5.46 -15.90
N ASN A 210 -12.74 -6.18 -16.91
CA ASN A 210 -13.17 -7.55 -17.23
C ASN A 210 -12.01 -8.51 -17.00
N VAL A 211 -12.32 -9.73 -16.58
CA VAL A 211 -11.32 -10.81 -16.53
C VAL A 211 -11.16 -11.47 -17.89
N ILE A 212 -9.98 -12.01 -18.16
CA ILE A 212 -9.68 -12.71 -19.42
C ILE A 212 -10.25 -14.14 -19.45
N ASN A 213 -10.45 -14.75 -18.29
CA ASN A 213 -11.09 -16.06 -18.15
C ASN A 213 -12.01 -16.07 -16.93
N ASP A 214 -13.23 -16.56 -17.14
CA ASP A 214 -14.22 -16.80 -16.10
C ASP A 214 -14.36 -18.31 -15.86
N TYR A 215 -13.93 -18.76 -14.68
CA TYR A 215 -14.06 -20.15 -14.24
C TYR A 215 -15.19 -20.33 -13.22
N ALA A 216 -15.88 -19.26 -12.82
CA ALA A 216 -16.96 -19.33 -11.85
C ALA A 216 -18.31 -19.53 -12.54
N ILE A 217 -19.26 -20.11 -11.81
CA ILE A 217 -20.64 -20.26 -12.31
C ILE A 217 -21.49 -19.14 -11.72
N ASN A 218 -21.41 -18.96 -10.40
CA ASN A 218 -22.28 -18.05 -9.67
C ASN A 218 -21.52 -16.81 -9.20
N ASN A 219 -20.75 -16.91 -8.12
CA ASN A 219 -20.09 -15.79 -7.50
C ASN A 219 -18.64 -15.71 -7.98
N ARG A 220 -18.32 -14.66 -8.73
CA ARG A 220 -17.02 -14.47 -9.39
C ARG A 220 -16.12 -13.60 -8.55
N CYS A 221 -15.04 -14.19 -8.04
CA CYS A 221 -14.00 -13.47 -7.34
C CYS A 221 -12.70 -13.52 -8.13
N VAL A 222 -11.98 -12.41 -8.14
CA VAL A 222 -10.80 -12.24 -9.00
C VAL A 222 -9.57 -12.92 -8.40
N PHE A 223 -8.76 -13.50 -9.27
CA PHE A 223 -7.45 -14.04 -8.93
C PHE A 223 -6.41 -13.76 -10.02
N ILE A 224 -5.14 -13.80 -9.63
CA ILE A 224 -3.97 -13.69 -10.51
C ILE A 224 -3.27 -15.05 -10.57
N ALA A 225 -2.96 -15.51 -11.78
CA ALA A 225 -2.20 -16.73 -11.99
C ALA A 225 -0.73 -16.39 -12.27
N PRO A 226 0.25 -16.96 -11.56
CA PRO A 226 1.66 -16.69 -11.85
C PRO A 226 2.09 -17.19 -13.24
N SER A 227 1.43 -18.22 -13.76
CA SER A 227 1.81 -18.88 -15.02
C SER A 227 1.48 -18.07 -16.27
N ALA A 228 0.53 -17.15 -16.22
CA ALA A 228 0.10 -16.41 -17.41
C ALA A 228 -0.48 -15.03 -17.05
N PRO A 229 -0.22 -14.00 -17.88
CA PRO A 229 -0.69 -12.65 -17.62
C PRO A 229 -2.21 -12.57 -17.57
N GLY A 230 -2.70 -11.55 -16.87
CA GLY A 230 -4.09 -11.13 -16.85
C GLY A 230 -4.89 -11.67 -15.65
N LYS A 231 -5.96 -10.95 -15.35
CA LYS A 231 -6.87 -11.24 -14.23
C LYS A 231 -7.88 -12.32 -14.65
N ARG A 232 -8.16 -13.26 -13.75
CA ARG A 232 -9.11 -14.37 -13.95
C ARG A 232 -10.15 -14.36 -12.84
N SER A 233 -11.24 -15.10 -12.99
CA SER A 233 -12.20 -15.26 -11.89
C SER A 233 -12.50 -16.72 -11.59
N ALA A 234 -12.75 -17.01 -10.32
CA ALA A 234 -13.11 -18.31 -9.77
C ALA A 234 -14.30 -18.18 -8.83
N GLU A 235 -14.91 -19.30 -8.47
CA GLU A 235 -16.02 -19.31 -7.52
C GLU A 235 -15.52 -18.81 -6.15
N CYS A 236 -16.12 -17.74 -5.62
CA CYS A 236 -15.67 -17.10 -4.39
C CYS A 236 -15.59 -18.06 -3.19
N SER A 237 -16.50 -19.03 -3.10
CA SER A 237 -16.53 -20.05 -2.05
C SER A 237 -15.56 -21.21 -2.30
N GLY A 238 -15.01 -21.31 -3.52
CA GLY A 238 -14.06 -22.34 -3.90
C GLY A 238 -12.67 -22.08 -3.33
N THR A 239 -11.83 -23.11 -3.33
CA THR A 239 -10.40 -23.02 -2.98
C THR A 239 -9.50 -23.24 -4.20
N SER A 240 -10.12 -23.33 -5.38
CA SER A 240 -9.52 -23.70 -6.65
C SER A 240 -10.33 -23.13 -7.80
N ALA A 241 -9.65 -22.68 -8.87
CA ALA A 241 -10.30 -22.24 -10.11
C ALA A 241 -10.58 -23.40 -11.08
N TYR A 242 -9.75 -24.45 -11.07
CA TYR A 242 -9.85 -25.58 -11.98
C TYR A 242 -10.36 -26.85 -11.26
N ARG A 243 -10.95 -27.76 -12.03
CA ARG A 243 -11.55 -29.00 -11.53
C ARG A 243 -10.53 -30.01 -11.01
N ASP A 244 -9.26 -29.87 -11.41
CA ASP A 244 -8.38 -31.05 -11.51
C ASP A 244 -7.20 -31.06 -10.54
N THR A 245 -6.84 -29.97 -9.85
CA THR A 245 -5.78 -29.93 -8.79
C THR A 245 -5.34 -28.53 -8.34
N SER A 246 -5.85 -27.45 -8.91
CA SER A 246 -5.40 -26.09 -8.56
C SER A 246 -5.71 -25.64 -7.14
N CYS A 247 -4.96 -24.65 -6.69
CA CYS A 247 -5.09 -24.12 -5.34
C CYS A 247 -4.92 -22.61 -5.37
N LEU A 248 -5.88 -21.91 -4.78
CA LEU A 248 -5.74 -20.49 -4.47
C LEU A 248 -4.99 -20.40 -3.14
N ARG A 249 -3.70 -20.10 -3.27
CA ARG A 249 -2.67 -20.33 -2.23
C ARG A 249 -2.41 -19.15 -1.33
N GLY A 250 -2.96 -18.01 -1.67
CA GLY A 250 -2.74 -16.80 -0.91
C GLY A 250 -3.54 -15.65 -1.48
N ALA A 251 -3.13 -14.46 -1.08
CA ALA A 251 -3.79 -13.23 -1.47
C ALA A 251 -2.78 -12.12 -1.75
N VAL A 252 -3.16 -11.22 -2.65
CA VAL A 252 -2.51 -9.93 -2.80
C VAL A 252 -3.16 -8.97 -1.81
N CYS A 253 -2.36 -8.42 -0.89
CA CYS A 253 -2.83 -7.55 0.17
C CYS A 253 -2.25 -6.14 0.04
N ARG A 254 -3.07 -5.12 0.30
CA ARG A 254 -2.56 -3.77 0.62
C ARG A 254 -2.22 -3.73 2.10
N THR A 255 -1.14 -3.07 2.44
CA THR A 255 -0.61 -2.97 3.82
C THR A 255 -0.31 -1.52 4.15
N PHE A 256 -0.30 -1.19 5.44
CA PHE A 256 0.14 0.15 5.85
C PHE A 256 1.67 0.28 5.70
N PRO A 257 2.16 1.48 5.38
CA PRO A 257 3.59 1.81 5.50
C PRO A 257 4.10 1.60 6.93
N ILE A 258 5.43 1.52 7.07
CA ILE A 258 6.06 1.55 8.38
C ILE A 258 5.78 2.92 9.02
N GLN A 259 5.32 2.91 10.29
CA GLN A 259 5.09 4.11 11.11
C GLN A 259 6.22 4.39 12.09
#